data_AF-A0A015YG14-F1
#
_entry.id   AF-A0A015YG14-F1
#
_cell.length_a   1.000
_cell.length_b   1.000
_cell.length_c   1.000
_cell.angle_alpha   90.00
_cell.angle_beta   90.00
_cell.angle_gamma   90.00
#
_symmetry.space_group_name_H-M   'P 1'
#
loop_
_entity.id
_entity.type
_entity.pdbx_description
1 polymer ?
#
loop_
_entity_poly.entity_id
_entity_poly.type
_entity_poly.pdbx_seq_one_letter_code
_entity_poly.pdbx_strand_id
1 'polypeptide(L)'
;MDFLRPVLSILPSIVGIIGDLFGANDYDYLKFSLRLPNSNSSDDDNIYFIKEGDDIIICNSTKDTIQVSFPAENGTKAVSYAVKNCYQWPVTGPVVSHAKANVDRFEITRGGNLRPISENALGSAAVISVSGKIDKHNTNPQDLGGDIYVKVSGTDLIVLTKEIYTLESLPLVLISGEGNEPARKYQNIHKGSLVPVPTQIEEGQNEITLPGALASFIYSNCVRVEVSVSCTYNPKSEILLNKEKAVGIRPMEEKDWEFLKKGRCLNDW
;
A
#
# COMPACT_ATOMS: atom_id res chain seq x y z
N MET A 1 -11.44 -0.74 -30.40
CA MET A 1 -11.56 0.62 -29.84
C MET A 1 -11.44 0.46 -28.34
N ASP A 2 -10.26 0.71 -27.79
CA ASP A 2 -10.04 0.63 -26.35
C ASP A 2 -10.71 1.83 -25.69
N PHE A 3 -11.89 1.57 -25.13
CA PHE A 3 -12.66 2.56 -24.41
C PHE A 3 -11.86 2.95 -23.17
N LEU A 4 -11.42 4.21 -23.11
CA LEU A 4 -10.83 4.81 -21.92
C LEU A 4 -11.79 4.53 -20.76
N ARG A 5 -11.44 3.58 -19.87
CA ARG A 5 -12.20 3.35 -18.66
C ARG A 5 -12.18 4.67 -17.89
N PRO A 6 -13.33 5.27 -17.54
CA PRO A 6 -13.34 6.48 -16.74
C PRO A 6 -12.66 6.15 -15.40
N VAL A 7 -11.47 6.70 -15.20
CA VAL A 7 -10.80 6.67 -13.91
C VAL A 7 -11.61 7.59 -13.01
N LEU A 8 -12.40 6.98 -12.13
CA LEU A 8 -13.11 7.71 -11.08
C LEU A 8 -12.16 7.92 -9.93
N SER A 9 -11.82 9.18 -9.69
CA SER A 9 -11.03 9.57 -8.53
C SER A 9 -11.84 10.44 -7.57
N ILE A 10 -11.68 10.18 -6.28
CA ILE A 10 -12.06 11.11 -5.22
C ILE A 10 -10.76 11.62 -4.60
N LEU A 11 -10.74 12.90 -4.25
CA LEU A 11 -9.64 13.56 -3.57
C LEU A 11 -10.11 14.03 -2.19
N PRO A 12 -10.21 13.14 -1.19
CA PRO A 12 -10.58 13.57 0.14
C PRO A 12 -9.40 14.31 0.78
N SER A 13 -9.72 15.17 1.73
CA SER A 13 -8.73 15.87 2.53
C SER A 13 -8.22 14.93 3.64
N ILE A 14 -6.92 14.73 3.75
CA ILE A 14 -6.30 13.96 4.85
C ILE A 14 -6.61 14.62 6.19
N VAL A 15 -6.60 15.95 6.24
CA VAL A 15 -7.02 16.74 7.41
C VAL A 15 -8.50 16.52 7.71
N GLY A 16 -9.37 16.38 6.71
CA GLY A 16 -10.76 15.97 6.91
C GLY A 16 -10.87 14.57 7.53
N ILE A 17 -10.08 13.61 7.05
CA ILE A 17 -10.10 12.24 7.59
C ILE A 17 -9.59 12.19 9.02
N ILE A 18 -8.44 12.79 9.30
CA ILE A 18 -7.89 12.82 10.66
C ILE A 18 -8.72 13.71 11.57
N GLY A 19 -9.07 14.91 11.12
CA GLY A 19 -9.81 15.87 11.91
C GLY A 19 -11.15 15.31 12.37
N ASP A 20 -11.89 14.68 11.44
CA ASP A 20 -13.20 14.12 11.76
C ASP A 20 -13.08 12.83 12.58
N LEU A 21 -12.14 11.92 12.27
CA LEU A 21 -12.05 10.61 12.95
C LEU A 21 -11.20 10.58 14.22
N PHE A 22 -10.24 11.49 14.42
CA PHE A 22 -9.37 11.43 15.61
C PHE A 22 -10.13 11.73 16.91
N GLY A 23 -11.14 12.61 16.84
CA GLY A 23 -12.05 12.93 17.95
C GLY A 23 -13.38 12.18 17.95
N ALA A 24 -13.60 11.28 16.99
CA ALA A 24 -14.85 10.54 16.87
C ALA A 24 -14.96 9.38 17.86
N ASN A 25 -16.16 8.81 18.00
CA ASN A 25 -16.34 7.58 18.76
C ASN A 25 -15.88 6.37 17.95
N ASP A 26 -15.58 5.27 18.65
CA ASP A 26 -15.36 4.00 17.98
C ASP A 26 -16.55 3.66 17.05
N TYR A 27 -16.22 3.17 15.87
CA TYR A 27 -17.12 2.86 14.76
C TYR A 27 -17.74 4.04 14.03
N ASP A 28 -17.53 5.30 14.47
CA ASP A 28 -17.85 6.46 13.64
C ASP A 28 -17.02 6.44 12.35
N TYR A 29 -17.59 6.96 11.27
CA TYR A 29 -17.02 6.79 9.95
C TYR A 29 -17.25 7.96 9.01
N LEU A 30 -16.38 8.06 8.00
CA LEU A 30 -16.55 8.90 6.83
C LEU A 30 -16.92 8.03 5.63
N LYS A 31 -17.84 8.52 4.80
CA LYS A 31 -18.35 7.83 3.61
C LYS A 31 -18.00 8.62 2.36
N PHE A 32 -17.40 7.96 1.38
CA PHE A 32 -17.07 8.54 0.08
C PHE A 32 -17.68 7.70 -1.04
N SER A 33 -18.51 8.33 -1.89
CA SER A 33 -19.17 7.63 -2.98
C SER A 33 -18.35 7.67 -4.26
N LEU A 34 -18.00 6.50 -4.79
CA LEU A 34 -17.38 6.34 -6.11
C LEU A 34 -18.42 6.19 -7.24
N ARG A 35 -19.70 6.48 -6.97
CA ARG A 35 -20.76 6.38 -7.99
C ARG A 35 -20.51 7.31 -9.16
N LEU A 36 -20.68 6.78 -10.37
CA LEU A 36 -20.74 7.60 -11.58
C LEU A 36 -21.97 8.52 -11.52
N PRO A 37 -21.85 9.78 -11.95
CA PRO A 37 -23.02 10.59 -12.26
C PRO A 37 -23.86 9.81 -13.28
N ASN A 38 -25.12 9.51 -12.94
CA ASN A 38 -26.09 8.71 -13.73
C ASN A 38 -25.97 7.18 -13.64
N SER A 39 -25.23 6.64 -12.66
CA SER A 39 -25.33 5.21 -12.32
C SER A 39 -26.61 4.93 -11.54
N ASN A 40 -27.52 4.13 -12.11
CA ASN A 40 -28.71 3.60 -11.42
C ASN A 40 -28.40 2.31 -10.65
N SER A 41 -27.15 2.09 -10.27
CA SER A 41 -26.76 0.91 -9.49
C SER A 41 -27.38 0.95 -8.09
N SER A 42 -28.07 -0.13 -7.72
CA SER A 42 -28.52 -0.38 -6.35
C SER A 42 -27.38 -0.82 -5.42
N ASP A 43 -26.18 -1.03 -5.94
CA ASP A 43 -25.04 -1.51 -5.17
C ASP A 43 -24.45 -0.41 -4.28
N ASP A 44 -23.85 -0.84 -3.16
CA ASP A 44 -23.08 0.03 -2.29
C ASP A 44 -21.73 0.34 -2.96
N ASP A 45 -21.66 1.49 -3.64
CA ASP A 45 -20.47 1.97 -4.37
C ASP A 45 -19.70 2.99 -3.51
N ASN A 46 -19.59 2.69 -2.21
CA ASN A 46 -18.99 3.58 -1.24
C ASN A 46 -17.65 3.03 -0.72
N ILE A 47 -16.91 3.93 -0.11
CA ILE A 47 -15.72 3.61 0.66
C ILE A 47 -15.90 4.26 2.01
N TYR A 48 -15.57 3.49 3.04
CA TYR A 48 -15.70 3.94 4.42
C TYR A 48 -14.32 4.08 5.04
N PHE A 49 -14.09 5.17 5.76
CA PHE A 49 -12.98 5.30 6.71
C PHE A 49 -13.58 5.23 8.09
N ILE A 50 -13.20 4.22 8.88
CA ILE A 50 -13.80 3.91 10.17
C ILE A 50 -12.75 4.10 11.25
N LYS A 51 -13.15 4.67 12.39
CA LYS A 51 -12.36 4.66 13.61
C LYS A 51 -12.57 3.33 14.36
N GLU A 52 -11.50 2.62 14.68
CA GLU A 52 -11.54 1.51 15.64
C GLU A 52 -10.41 1.70 16.65
N GLY A 53 -10.74 2.26 17.82
CA GLY A 53 -9.73 2.70 18.78
C GLY A 53 -8.87 3.82 18.20
N ASP A 54 -7.55 3.62 18.19
CA ASP A 54 -6.59 4.56 17.61
C ASP A 54 -6.35 4.34 16.11
N ASP A 55 -6.98 3.31 15.53
CA ASP A 55 -6.79 2.95 14.13
C ASP A 55 -7.83 3.57 13.20
N ILE A 56 -7.35 3.91 12.00
CA ILE A 56 -8.18 4.33 10.86
C ILE A 56 -8.14 3.21 9.83
N ILE A 57 -9.31 2.65 9.56
CA ILE A 57 -9.49 1.51 8.66
C ILE A 57 -10.24 1.98 7.44
N ILE A 58 -9.72 1.69 6.25
CA ILE A 58 -10.47 1.84 5.01
C ILE A 58 -11.20 0.54 4.69
N CYS A 59 -12.48 0.63 4.36
CA CYS A 59 -13.33 -0.47 3.94
C CYS A 59 -13.85 -0.23 2.52
N ASN A 60 -13.53 -1.13 1.60
CA ASN A 60 -13.99 -1.07 0.22
C ASN A 60 -15.30 -1.85 0.06
N SER A 61 -16.46 -1.15 0.00
CA SER A 61 -17.75 -1.80 -0.27
C SER A 61 -18.06 -1.98 -1.75
N THR A 62 -17.23 -1.40 -2.63
CA THR A 62 -17.45 -1.49 -4.07
C THR A 62 -17.19 -2.90 -4.61
N LYS A 63 -17.74 -3.18 -5.79
CA LYS A 63 -17.52 -4.44 -6.51
C LYS A 63 -16.11 -4.58 -7.13
N ASP A 64 -15.37 -3.49 -7.21
CA ASP A 64 -14.07 -3.43 -7.86
C ASP A 64 -12.93 -3.29 -6.83
N THR A 65 -11.72 -3.70 -7.21
CA THR A 65 -10.53 -3.28 -6.48
C THR A 65 -10.33 -1.78 -6.64
N ILE A 66 -10.11 -1.09 -5.52
CA ILE A 66 -9.78 0.33 -5.49
C ILE A 66 -8.29 0.51 -5.22
N GLN A 67 -7.73 1.60 -5.71
CA GLN A 67 -6.39 2.05 -5.37
C GLN A 67 -6.49 3.28 -4.48
N VAL A 68 -5.82 3.26 -3.33
CA VAL A 68 -5.74 4.38 -2.39
C VAL A 68 -4.29 4.87 -2.41
N SER A 69 -4.06 6.12 -2.80
CA SER A 69 -2.74 6.67 -3.08
C SER A 69 -2.47 7.92 -2.26
N PHE A 70 -1.40 7.88 -1.47
CA PHE A 70 -0.81 8.98 -0.75
C PHE A 70 0.42 9.48 -1.54
N PRO A 71 0.40 10.73 -2.07
CA PRO A 71 1.47 11.25 -2.90
C PRO A 71 2.70 11.65 -2.07
N ALA A 72 3.88 11.60 -2.69
CA ALA A 72 5.08 12.19 -2.11
C ALA A 72 4.98 13.73 -2.15
N GLU A 73 4.87 14.37 -1.00
CA GLU A 73 4.80 15.83 -0.86
C GLU A 73 5.39 16.24 0.51
N ASN A 74 6.01 17.42 0.59
CA ASN A 74 6.62 17.94 1.83
C ASN A 74 7.56 16.95 2.57
N GLY A 75 8.28 16.12 1.83
CA GLY A 75 9.22 15.14 2.38
C GLY A 75 8.61 13.79 2.77
N THR A 76 7.29 13.60 2.56
CA THR A 76 6.68 12.27 2.66
C THR A 76 7.02 11.40 1.45
N LYS A 77 6.93 10.09 1.63
CA LYS A 77 7.14 9.11 0.56
C LYS A 77 5.78 8.76 -0.03
N ALA A 78 5.76 8.52 -1.34
CA ALA A 78 4.54 8.10 -2.00
C ALA A 78 4.23 6.65 -1.58
N VAL A 79 2.98 6.39 -1.20
CA VAL A 79 2.48 5.07 -0.80
C VAL A 79 1.13 4.84 -1.45
N SER A 80 0.90 3.69 -2.07
CA SER A 80 -0.44 3.32 -2.51
C SER A 80 -0.80 1.87 -2.20
N TYR A 81 -2.07 1.65 -1.89
CA TYR A 81 -2.66 0.36 -1.54
C TYR A 81 -3.70 -0.06 -2.56
N ALA A 82 -3.69 -1.31 -2.96
CA ALA A 82 -4.81 -1.92 -3.67
C ALA A 82 -5.71 -2.67 -2.70
N VAL A 83 -6.92 -2.14 -2.50
CA VAL A 83 -7.91 -2.70 -1.58
C VAL A 83 -8.95 -3.45 -2.40
N LYS A 84 -8.97 -4.79 -2.27
CA LYS A 84 -9.93 -5.66 -2.99
C LYS A 84 -11.37 -5.35 -2.57
N ASN A 85 -12.33 -5.77 -3.39
CA ASN A 85 -13.75 -5.66 -3.09
C ASN A 85 -14.11 -6.37 -1.77
N CYS A 86 -14.90 -5.75 -0.91
CA CYS A 86 -15.30 -6.26 0.40
C CYS A 86 -14.12 -6.62 1.32
N TYR A 87 -13.02 -5.86 1.25
CA TYR A 87 -11.88 -5.98 2.17
C TYR A 87 -11.70 -4.70 2.96
N GLN A 88 -11.14 -4.86 4.16
CA GLN A 88 -10.69 -3.77 5.01
C GLN A 88 -9.16 -3.68 5.04
N TRP A 89 -8.64 -2.47 5.25
CA TRP A 89 -7.22 -2.20 5.28
C TRP A 89 -6.84 -1.10 6.30
N PRO A 90 -5.84 -1.30 7.16
CA PRO A 90 -5.39 -0.26 8.09
C PRO A 90 -4.58 0.81 7.36
N VAL A 91 -4.99 2.08 7.46
CA VAL A 91 -4.35 3.22 6.79
C VAL A 91 -3.85 4.30 7.77
N THR A 92 -3.90 4.03 9.08
CA THR A 92 -3.47 4.93 10.16
C THR A 92 -2.10 5.55 9.90
N GLY A 93 -1.07 4.74 9.61
CA GLY A 93 0.30 5.21 9.42
C GLY A 93 0.47 6.22 8.27
N PRO A 94 0.06 5.88 7.03
CA PRO A 94 0.06 6.81 5.89
C PRO A 94 -0.72 8.08 6.15
N VAL A 95 -1.93 7.97 6.72
CA VAL A 95 -2.80 9.10 7.03
C VAL A 95 -2.10 10.06 8.03
N VAL A 96 -1.59 9.53 9.14
CA VAL A 96 -0.90 10.32 10.18
C VAL A 96 0.41 10.94 9.67
N SER A 97 1.22 10.18 8.92
CA SER A 97 2.50 10.69 8.40
C SER A 97 2.31 11.83 7.41
N HIS A 98 1.31 11.76 6.54
CA HIS A 98 1.01 12.82 5.57
C HIS A 98 0.42 14.06 6.25
N ALA A 99 -0.49 13.90 7.21
CA ALA A 99 -0.97 15.03 8.00
C ALA A 99 0.14 15.75 8.77
N LYS A 100 1.07 15.01 9.40
CA LYS A 100 2.23 15.61 10.10
C LYS A 100 3.11 16.44 9.18
N ALA A 101 3.19 16.07 7.91
CA ALA A 101 3.95 16.80 6.88
C ALA A 101 3.13 17.92 6.20
N ASN A 102 1.93 18.24 6.71
CA ASN A 102 1.00 19.18 6.11
C ASN A 102 0.64 18.83 4.66
N VAL A 103 0.59 17.53 4.34
CA VAL A 103 0.08 17.03 3.07
C VAL A 103 -1.39 16.69 3.26
N ASP A 104 -2.25 17.42 2.59
CA ASP A 104 -3.71 17.25 2.71
C ASP A 104 -4.30 16.38 1.59
N ARG A 105 -3.49 15.99 0.61
CA ARG A 105 -3.94 15.30 -0.58
C ARG A 105 -3.78 13.80 -0.44
N PHE A 106 -4.82 13.05 -0.77
CA PHE A 106 -4.69 11.66 -1.23
C PHE A 106 -5.75 11.37 -2.29
N GLU A 107 -5.60 10.26 -3.01
CA GLU A 107 -6.45 9.89 -4.13
C GLU A 107 -7.00 8.49 -3.96
N ILE A 108 -8.28 8.32 -4.23
CA ILE A 108 -8.91 7.01 -4.32
C ILE A 108 -9.35 6.81 -5.76
N THR A 109 -8.85 5.79 -6.44
CA THR A 109 -9.19 5.47 -7.83
C THR A 109 -9.84 4.10 -7.98
N ARG A 110 -10.94 4.02 -8.73
CA ARG A 110 -11.53 2.74 -9.14
C ARG A 110 -10.69 2.11 -10.26
N GLY A 111 -10.36 0.83 -10.12
CA GLY A 111 -9.68 0.08 -11.18
C GLY A 111 -8.28 0.59 -11.50
N GLY A 112 -7.54 1.04 -10.49
CA GLY A 112 -6.15 1.49 -10.62
C GLY A 112 -5.27 0.52 -11.41
N ASN A 113 -4.18 1.02 -11.99
CA ASN A 113 -3.26 0.27 -12.84
C ASN A 113 -2.50 -0.83 -12.07
N LEU A 114 -3.20 -1.89 -11.70
CA LEU A 114 -2.59 -3.19 -11.46
C LEU A 114 -3.01 -4.07 -12.62
N ARG A 115 -2.04 -4.36 -13.50
CA ARG A 115 -2.16 -5.51 -14.40
C ARG A 115 -2.54 -6.73 -13.55
N PRO A 116 -3.43 -7.60 -14.05
CA PRO A 116 -4.06 -8.64 -13.26
C PRO A 116 -2.99 -9.46 -12.54
N ILE A 117 -2.99 -9.36 -11.21
CA ILE A 117 -2.43 -10.40 -10.36
C ILE A 117 -3.25 -11.64 -10.69
N SER A 118 -2.58 -12.77 -10.92
CA SER A 118 -3.27 -14.03 -11.15
C SER A 118 -4.36 -14.22 -10.10
N GLU A 119 -5.56 -14.60 -10.54
CA GLU A 119 -6.73 -14.84 -9.69
C GLU A 119 -6.48 -15.87 -8.56
N ASN A 120 -5.31 -16.52 -8.57
CA ASN A 120 -4.89 -17.56 -7.64
C ASN A 120 -4.18 -17.04 -6.37
N ALA A 121 -4.04 -15.73 -6.16
CA ALA A 121 -3.59 -15.20 -4.87
C ALA A 121 -4.72 -15.28 -3.83
N LEU A 122 -4.97 -16.49 -3.34
CA LEU A 122 -5.86 -16.81 -2.23
C LEU A 122 -5.37 -16.15 -0.93
N GLY A 123 -6.23 -15.34 -0.30
CA GLY A 123 -6.09 -14.84 1.08
C GLY A 123 -5.23 -13.59 1.25
N SER A 124 -5.72 -12.59 1.99
CA SER A 124 -5.00 -11.42 2.58
C SER A 124 -3.85 -10.80 1.77
N ALA A 125 -3.91 -10.91 0.44
CA ALA A 125 -2.84 -10.51 -0.46
C ALA A 125 -2.92 -9.00 -0.70
N ALA A 126 -1.90 -8.33 -0.21
CA ALA A 126 -1.65 -6.92 -0.22
C ALA A 126 -0.78 -6.56 -1.42
N VAL A 127 -1.16 -5.54 -2.19
CA VAL A 127 -0.21 -4.85 -3.08
C VAL A 127 0.05 -3.45 -2.57
N ILE A 128 1.31 -3.19 -2.24
CA ILE A 128 1.81 -1.92 -1.73
C ILE A 128 2.81 -1.40 -2.76
N SER A 129 2.55 -0.21 -3.30
CA SER A 129 3.50 0.48 -4.17
C SER A 129 4.08 1.69 -3.46
N VAL A 130 5.39 1.81 -3.48
CA VAL A 130 6.14 2.84 -2.77
C VAL A 130 7.19 3.44 -3.69
N SER A 131 7.54 4.71 -3.47
CA SER A 131 8.70 5.29 -4.14
C SER A 131 9.47 6.23 -3.24
N GLY A 132 10.79 6.22 -3.38
CA GLY A 132 11.68 7.05 -2.58
C GLY A 132 13.07 7.17 -3.18
N LYS A 133 13.84 8.12 -2.65
CA LYS A 133 15.27 8.28 -2.94
C LYS A 133 16.07 7.49 -1.90
N ILE A 134 17.00 6.66 -2.35
CA ILE A 134 17.88 5.88 -1.48
C ILE A 134 19.33 6.23 -1.74
N ASP A 135 20.16 6.17 -0.70
CA ASP A 135 21.60 6.29 -0.77
C ASP A 135 22.21 4.93 -1.15
N LYS A 136 22.95 4.89 -2.27
CA LYS A 136 23.60 3.67 -2.79
C LYS A 136 24.72 3.17 -1.86
N HIS A 137 25.29 4.05 -1.03
CA HIS A 137 26.40 3.73 -0.14
C HIS A 137 25.95 3.33 1.26
N ASN A 138 24.68 3.54 1.59
CA ASN A 138 24.12 3.14 2.88
C ASN A 138 23.67 1.68 2.86
N THR A 139 24.40 0.84 3.60
CA THR A 139 24.16 -0.61 3.72
C THR A 139 23.10 -0.97 4.77
N ASN A 140 22.61 0.00 5.54
CA ASN A 140 21.49 -0.22 6.45
C ASN A 140 20.16 -0.20 5.67
N PRO A 141 19.12 -0.89 6.16
CA PRO A 141 17.78 -0.77 5.61
C PRO A 141 17.30 0.69 5.60
N GLN A 142 16.88 1.14 4.42
CA GLN A 142 16.32 2.46 4.17
C GLN A 142 14.83 2.29 3.89
N ASP A 143 14.01 2.97 4.68
CA ASP A 143 12.56 2.95 4.52
C ASP A 143 12.14 3.57 3.18
N LEU A 144 11.22 2.95 2.43
CA LEU A 144 10.59 3.50 1.23
C LEU A 144 9.13 3.94 1.48
N GLY A 145 8.57 3.67 2.65
CA GLY A 145 7.18 3.91 3.03
C GLY A 145 6.37 2.62 3.05
N GLY A 146 5.16 2.66 3.62
CA GLY A 146 4.22 1.54 3.61
C GLY A 146 4.77 0.23 4.18
N ASP A 147 5.65 0.30 5.20
CA ASP A 147 6.36 -0.84 5.80
C ASP A 147 7.28 -1.62 4.83
N ILE A 148 7.66 -0.98 3.71
CA ILE A 148 8.60 -1.50 2.73
C ILE A 148 9.95 -0.79 2.92
N TYR A 149 11.02 -1.57 2.98
CA TYR A 149 12.39 -1.09 3.12
C TYR A 149 13.23 -1.61 1.97
N VAL A 150 14.35 -0.93 1.70
CA VAL A 150 15.38 -1.42 0.79
C VAL A 150 16.74 -1.37 1.45
N LYS A 151 17.55 -2.38 1.19
CA LYS A 151 18.93 -2.49 1.67
C LYS A 151 19.85 -2.64 0.49
N VAL A 152 20.99 -1.97 0.54
CA VAL A 152 22.04 -2.10 -0.48
C VAL A 152 23.14 -3.02 0.04
N SER A 153 23.54 -3.99 -0.78
CA SER A 153 24.66 -4.89 -0.50
C SER A 153 25.57 -4.95 -1.72
N GLY A 154 26.68 -4.21 -1.70
CA GLY A 154 27.53 -4.05 -2.87
C GLY A 154 26.78 -3.40 -4.03
N THR A 155 26.57 -4.15 -5.12
CA THR A 155 25.76 -3.70 -6.28
C THR A 155 24.32 -4.21 -6.26
N ASP A 156 23.94 -4.94 -5.22
CA ASP A 156 22.64 -5.61 -5.13
C ASP A 156 21.65 -4.72 -4.38
N LEU A 157 20.38 -4.78 -4.81
CA LEU A 157 19.28 -4.14 -4.12
C LEU A 157 18.40 -5.22 -3.48
N ILE A 158 18.20 -5.15 -2.17
CA ILE A 158 17.39 -6.10 -1.41
C ILE A 158 16.12 -5.37 -1.00
N VAL A 159 14.95 -5.86 -1.40
CA VAL A 159 13.64 -5.35 -0.96
C VAL A 159 13.20 -6.14 0.25
N LEU A 160 12.77 -5.43 1.30
CA LEU A 160 12.42 -5.96 2.61
C LEU A 160 11.01 -5.51 3.00
N THR A 161 10.27 -6.34 3.73
CA THR A 161 9.01 -5.94 4.38
C THR A 161 9.06 -6.16 5.88
N LYS A 162 8.27 -5.38 6.64
CA LYS A 162 8.06 -5.63 8.07
C LYS A 162 7.52 -7.05 8.31
N GLU A 163 7.82 -7.64 9.47
CA GLU A 163 7.47 -9.04 9.83
C GLU A 163 5.97 -9.38 9.80
N ILE A 164 5.11 -8.37 9.85
CA ILE A 164 3.64 -8.53 9.70
C ILE A 164 3.22 -8.85 8.25
N TYR A 165 4.14 -8.69 7.29
CA TYR A 165 3.92 -9.00 5.88
C TYR A 165 4.86 -10.13 5.45
N THR A 166 4.32 -11.17 4.83
CA THR A 166 5.11 -12.14 4.09
C THR A 166 5.30 -11.65 2.66
N LEU A 167 6.52 -11.34 2.26
CA LEU A 167 6.83 -10.92 0.89
C LEU A 167 6.69 -12.11 -0.08
N GLU A 168 5.87 -11.97 -1.12
CA GLU A 168 5.59 -13.03 -2.12
C GLU A 168 6.26 -12.73 -3.47
N SER A 169 6.17 -11.48 -3.94
CA SER A 169 6.73 -11.07 -5.23
C SER A 169 6.88 -9.55 -5.35
N LEU A 170 7.63 -9.12 -6.35
CA LEU A 170 7.77 -7.74 -6.81
C LEU A 170 7.18 -7.62 -8.23
N PRO A 171 5.89 -7.25 -8.38
CA PRO A 171 5.28 -7.01 -9.68
C PRO A 171 6.04 -5.98 -10.54
N LEU A 172 6.64 -4.97 -9.90
CA LEU A 172 7.39 -3.92 -10.57
C LEU A 172 8.51 -3.41 -9.65
N VAL A 173 9.70 -3.23 -10.23
CA VAL A 173 10.76 -2.41 -9.64
C VAL A 173 11.31 -1.50 -10.72
N LEU A 174 11.32 -0.20 -10.48
CA LEU A 174 11.94 0.79 -11.33
C LEU A 174 13.06 1.47 -10.53
N ILE A 175 14.25 1.53 -11.11
CA ILE A 175 15.42 2.20 -10.53
C ILE A 175 15.88 3.25 -11.53
N SER A 176 16.03 4.48 -11.08
CA SER A 176 16.53 5.59 -11.89
C SER A 176 17.63 6.33 -11.15
N GLY A 177 18.69 6.67 -11.88
CA GLY A 177 19.84 7.42 -11.36
C GLY A 177 19.78 8.89 -11.75
N GLU A 178 20.75 9.64 -11.22
CA GLU A 178 21.09 10.99 -11.64
C GLU A 178 21.90 10.95 -12.96
N GLY A 179 22.08 12.09 -13.62
CA GLY A 179 23.06 12.21 -14.71
C GLY A 179 22.75 11.43 -16.01
N ASN A 180 21.48 11.24 -16.38
CA ASN A 180 21.05 10.48 -17.57
C ASN A 180 21.47 8.99 -17.57
N GLU A 181 21.77 8.41 -16.41
CA GLU A 181 22.00 6.96 -16.32
C GLU A 181 20.72 6.19 -16.70
N PRO A 182 20.83 5.11 -17.48
CA PRO A 182 19.66 4.40 -17.98
C PRO A 182 18.86 3.79 -16.83
N ALA A 183 17.56 4.09 -16.78
CA ALA A 183 16.66 3.50 -15.82
C ALA A 183 16.57 1.98 -16.02
N ARG A 184 16.49 1.23 -14.93
CA ARG A 184 16.26 -0.21 -14.93
C ARG A 184 14.84 -0.51 -14.52
N LYS A 185 14.23 -1.46 -15.21
CA LYS A 185 12.88 -1.94 -14.94
C LYS A 185 12.89 -3.45 -14.80
N TYR A 186 12.39 -3.93 -13.68
CA TYR A 186 12.14 -5.34 -13.41
C TYR A 186 10.64 -5.55 -13.27
N GLN A 187 10.12 -6.67 -13.74
CA GLN A 187 8.70 -6.99 -13.67
C GLN A 187 8.49 -8.45 -13.25
N ASN A 188 7.45 -8.69 -12.46
CA ASN A 188 6.98 -10.02 -12.05
C ASN A 188 8.08 -10.91 -11.43
N ILE A 189 8.79 -10.39 -10.43
CA ILE A 189 9.85 -11.12 -9.74
C ILE A 189 9.24 -11.89 -8.59
N HIS A 190 9.28 -13.22 -8.62
CA HIS A 190 8.69 -14.05 -7.56
C HIS A 190 9.76 -14.55 -6.58
N LYS A 191 9.39 -14.67 -5.31
CA LYS A 191 10.23 -15.31 -4.30
C LYS A 191 10.54 -16.75 -4.73
N GLY A 192 11.82 -17.09 -4.78
CA GLY A 192 12.28 -18.42 -5.23
C GLY A 192 12.44 -18.62 -6.74
N SER A 193 12.18 -17.61 -7.59
CA SER A 193 12.55 -17.70 -9.01
C SER A 193 14.07 -17.57 -9.17
N LEU A 194 14.67 -18.56 -9.86
CA LEU A 194 16.11 -18.65 -10.13
C LEU A 194 16.67 -17.36 -10.78
N VAL A 195 17.43 -16.60 -10.01
CA VAL A 195 18.66 -15.96 -10.51
C VAL A 195 19.80 -16.87 -10.02
N PRO A 196 20.70 -17.36 -10.89
CA PRO A 196 21.55 -18.51 -10.57
C PRO A 196 22.64 -18.17 -9.54
N VAL A 197 22.86 -19.18 -8.67
CA VAL A 197 24.00 -19.47 -7.78
C VAL A 197 23.72 -19.26 -6.28
N PRO A 198 24.06 -20.25 -5.42
CA PRO A 198 23.30 -20.61 -4.24
C PRO A 198 23.87 -19.99 -2.97
N THR A 199 23.00 -19.62 -2.03
CA THR A 199 23.36 -19.65 -0.60
C THR A 199 22.16 -20.12 0.21
N GLN A 200 22.47 -20.83 1.29
CA GLN A 200 21.59 -21.66 2.08
C GLN A 200 20.34 -20.94 2.59
N ILE A 201 19.24 -21.68 2.59
CA ILE A 201 17.92 -21.27 3.04
C ILE A 201 17.91 -21.37 4.57
N GLU A 202 17.80 -20.23 5.26
CA GLU A 202 17.27 -20.17 6.63
C GLU A 202 15.82 -19.67 6.57
N GLU A 203 14.93 -20.38 7.27
CA GLU A 203 13.52 -20.00 7.42
C GLU A 203 13.40 -18.63 8.11
N GLY A 204 12.66 -17.69 7.50
CA GLY A 204 12.30 -16.41 8.13
C GLY A 204 12.48 -15.15 7.28
N GLN A 205 12.98 -15.23 6.05
CA GLN A 205 13.37 -14.03 5.31
C GLN A 205 12.22 -13.40 4.49
N ASN A 206 11.76 -12.22 4.94
CA ASN A 206 10.86 -11.29 4.26
C ASN A 206 11.61 -10.39 3.26
N GLU A 207 12.44 -11.01 2.41
CA GLU A 207 13.27 -10.28 1.45
C GLU A 207 13.28 -10.91 0.05
N ILE A 208 13.49 -10.06 -0.96
CA ILE A 208 13.80 -10.45 -2.34
C ILE A 208 15.01 -9.62 -2.78
N THR A 209 16.07 -10.31 -3.20
CA THR A 209 17.31 -9.71 -3.69
C THR A 209 17.29 -9.54 -5.21
N LEU A 210 17.76 -8.40 -5.69
CA LEU A 210 17.98 -8.07 -7.09
C LEU A 210 19.49 -7.94 -7.34
N PRO A 211 20.16 -9.03 -7.78
CA PRO A 211 21.61 -9.03 -7.97
C PRO A 211 22.04 -8.05 -9.06
N GLY A 212 23.10 -7.29 -8.80
CA GLY A 212 23.68 -6.32 -9.74
C GLY A 212 22.74 -5.20 -10.17
N ALA A 213 21.64 -4.97 -9.44
CA ALA A 213 20.63 -3.99 -9.80
C ALA A 213 21.18 -2.55 -9.83
N LEU A 214 22.20 -2.26 -9.02
CA LEU A 214 22.81 -0.95 -8.91
C LEU A 214 24.11 -0.80 -9.73
N ALA A 215 24.57 -1.86 -10.39
CA ALA A 215 25.90 -1.91 -11.02
C ALA A 215 26.13 -0.85 -12.10
N SER A 216 25.08 -0.42 -12.82
CA SER A 216 25.19 0.60 -13.88
C SER A 216 25.04 2.03 -13.39
N PHE A 217 24.75 2.26 -12.11
CA PHE A 217 24.54 3.59 -11.55
C PHE A 217 25.82 4.10 -10.89
N ILE A 218 26.90 4.15 -11.65
CA ILE A 218 28.25 4.48 -11.14
C ILE A 218 28.39 5.97 -10.81
N TYR A 219 27.65 6.84 -11.49
CA TYR A 219 27.71 8.30 -11.31
C TYR A 219 26.67 8.82 -10.31
N SER A 220 25.70 7.98 -9.92
CA SER A 220 24.68 8.33 -8.93
C SER A 220 25.11 7.99 -7.50
N ASN A 221 25.22 8.99 -6.61
CA ASN A 221 25.36 8.73 -5.17
C ASN A 221 24.03 8.22 -4.57
N CYS A 222 22.92 8.69 -5.11
CA CYS A 222 21.59 8.28 -4.73
C CYS A 222 20.79 7.85 -5.95
N VAL A 223 19.91 6.88 -5.79
CA VAL A 223 18.98 6.44 -6.85
C VAL A 223 17.54 6.59 -6.38
N ARG A 224 16.63 6.86 -7.31
CA ARG A 224 15.20 6.80 -7.05
C ARG A 224 14.71 5.40 -7.37
N VAL A 225 14.05 4.78 -6.40
CA VAL A 225 13.48 3.44 -6.50
C VAL A 225 11.98 3.54 -6.33
N GLU A 226 11.25 2.94 -7.27
CA GLU A 226 9.82 2.68 -7.17
C GLU A 226 9.62 1.16 -7.15
N VAL A 227 8.91 0.67 -6.14
CA VAL A 227 8.71 -0.75 -5.90
C VAL A 227 7.23 -1.00 -5.70
N SER A 228 6.69 -1.97 -6.44
CA SER A 228 5.42 -2.60 -6.11
C SER A 228 5.71 -3.94 -5.49
N VAL A 229 5.14 -4.18 -4.31
CA VAL A 229 5.30 -5.39 -3.52
C VAL A 229 3.95 -6.11 -3.44
N SER A 230 3.93 -7.40 -3.76
CA SER A 230 2.83 -8.28 -3.39
C SER A 230 3.24 -9.06 -2.14
N CYS A 231 2.46 -8.94 -1.07
CA CYS A 231 2.70 -9.62 0.19
C CYS A 231 1.41 -10.21 0.75
N THR A 232 1.51 -11.17 1.66
CA THR A 232 0.37 -11.64 2.46
C THR A 232 0.45 -11.07 3.87
N TYR A 233 -0.68 -10.61 4.40
CA TYR A 233 -0.74 -10.10 5.77
C TYR A 233 -0.81 -11.24 6.78
N ASN A 234 0.10 -11.26 7.76
CA ASN A 234 0.08 -12.24 8.84
C ASN A 234 -0.30 -11.58 10.18
N PRO A 235 -1.59 -11.65 10.59
CA PRO A 235 -2.06 -11.04 11.83
C PRO A 235 -1.45 -11.67 13.09
N LYS A 236 -0.92 -12.90 13.01
CA LYS A 236 -0.28 -13.56 14.17
C LYS A 236 1.01 -12.87 14.61
N SER A 237 1.74 -12.28 13.66
CA SER A 237 2.93 -11.49 13.94
C SER A 237 2.58 -10.23 14.74
N GLU A 238 1.41 -9.64 14.48
CA GLU A 238 0.93 -8.43 15.17
C GLU A 238 0.40 -8.72 16.58
N ILE A 239 -0.26 -9.86 16.79
CA ILE A 239 -0.70 -10.33 18.12
C ILE A 239 0.49 -10.54 19.09
N LEU A 240 1.68 -10.88 18.56
CA LEU A 240 2.90 -10.97 19.36
C LEU A 240 3.48 -9.59 19.72
N LEU A 241 3.21 -8.57 18.91
CA LEU A 241 3.72 -7.20 19.09
C LEU A 241 2.79 -6.33 19.95
N ASN A 242 1.47 -6.49 19.83
CA ASN A 242 0.47 -5.78 20.63
C ASN A 242 -0.55 -6.79 21.19
N LYS A 243 -0.60 -6.91 22.53
CA LYS A 243 -1.50 -7.84 23.24
C LYS A 243 -3.00 -7.50 23.12
N GLU A 244 -3.36 -6.41 22.44
CA GLU A 244 -4.75 -6.01 22.24
C GLU A 244 -4.94 -5.54 20.79
N LYS A 245 -5.90 -6.17 20.12
CA LYS A 245 -6.50 -5.83 18.81
C LYS A 245 -5.53 -5.45 17.67
N ALA A 246 -5.06 -6.47 16.97
CA ALA A 246 -4.49 -6.38 15.63
C ALA A 246 -5.61 -6.18 14.59
N VAL A 247 -5.79 -4.96 14.06
CA VAL A 247 -6.72 -4.72 12.93
C VAL A 247 -6.00 -5.08 11.63
N GLY A 248 -6.17 -6.33 11.21
CA GLY A 248 -5.52 -6.87 10.01
C GLY A 248 -6.28 -6.66 8.70
N ILE A 249 -5.56 -6.91 7.60
CA ILE A 249 -6.13 -7.02 6.24
C ILE A 249 -6.92 -8.32 6.14
N ARG A 250 -8.24 -8.21 5.96
CA ARG A 250 -9.14 -9.36 5.89
C ARG A 250 -10.41 -9.05 5.08
N PRO A 251 -11.11 -10.10 4.61
CA PRO A 251 -12.48 -9.94 4.12
C PRO A 251 -13.37 -9.31 5.18
N MET A 252 -14.29 -8.47 4.73
CA MET A 252 -15.36 -7.93 5.57
C MET A 252 -16.41 -9.03 5.83
N GLU A 253 -16.72 -9.25 7.11
CA GLU A 253 -17.76 -10.14 7.61
C GLU A 253 -19.02 -9.35 7.95
N GLU A 254 -20.15 -10.03 8.16
CA GLU A 254 -21.43 -9.39 8.53
C GLU A 254 -21.30 -8.49 9.76
N LYS A 255 -20.49 -8.91 10.75
CA LYS A 255 -20.20 -8.13 11.96
C LYS A 255 -19.48 -6.81 11.67
N ASP A 256 -18.72 -6.73 10.58
CA ASP A 256 -18.01 -5.52 10.22
C ASP A 256 -19.01 -4.48 9.74
N TRP A 257 -20.00 -4.88 8.94
CA TRP A 257 -21.09 -4.00 8.51
C TRP A 257 -21.98 -3.48 9.65
N GLU A 258 -21.84 -4.00 10.87
CA GLU A 258 -22.51 -3.42 12.03
C GLU A 258 -22.03 -2.01 12.37
N PHE A 259 -20.87 -1.56 11.88
CA PHE A 259 -20.44 -0.16 12.07
C PHE A 259 -21.47 0.82 11.48
N LEU A 260 -22.17 0.47 10.40
CA LEU A 260 -23.24 1.29 9.82
C LEU A 260 -24.46 1.42 10.75
N LYS A 261 -24.62 0.49 11.69
CA LYS A 261 -25.71 0.49 12.67
C LYS A 261 -25.31 1.17 13.99
N LYS A 262 -24.03 1.09 14.36
CA LYS A 262 -23.49 1.54 15.65
C LYS A 262 -22.88 2.93 15.59
N GLY A 263 -22.15 3.23 14.53
CA GLY A 263 -21.47 4.50 14.33
C GLY A 263 -22.29 5.48 13.53
N ARG A 264 -21.87 6.75 13.57
CA ARG A 264 -22.45 7.83 12.77
C ARG A 264 -21.58 8.12 11.55
N CYS A 265 -22.23 8.37 10.41
CA CYS A 265 -21.58 9.00 9.27
C CYS A 265 -21.29 10.47 9.60
N LEU A 266 -20.02 10.86 9.65
CA LEU A 266 -19.61 12.21 10.06
C LEU A 266 -19.75 13.25 8.93
N ASN A 267 -19.82 12.79 7.68
CA ASN A 267 -19.97 13.62 6.48
C ASN A 267 -21.27 13.33 5.70
N ASP A 268 -22.32 12.80 6.35
CA ASP A 268 -23.67 12.79 5.78
C ASP A 268 -24.28 14.19 5.97
N TRP A 269 -24.37 14.95 4.89
CA TRP A 269 -25.05 16.24 4.81
C TRP A 269 -26.33 16.11 4.01
#